data_AF-V9LGF9-F1
#
_entry.id   AF-V9LGF9-F1
#
_cell.length_a   1.000
_cell.length_b   1.000
_cell.length_c   1.000
_cell.angle_alpha   90.00
_cell.angle_beta   90.00
_cell.angle_gamma   90.00
#
_symmetry.space_group_name_H-M   'P 1'
#
loop_
_entity.id
_entity.type
_entity.pdbx_description
1 polymer ?
#
loop_
_entity_poly.entity_id
_entity_poly.type
_entity_poly.pdbx_seq_one_letter_code
_entity_poly.pdbx_strand_id
1 'polypeptide(L)'
;HPASCKDSIAFSTCLPRICSDDATFHTRAAEMSSFFLSRGFPSTVVDRALDCVHPISCNSALTPSPSSQNCDRVPLVLTIHPTSLNIQKIILCHFRHLQHDPTTKHIFPSPPHSAFQRDHSLQYPLVHSSITTNSYSPPPGTFPCQRKRCNTCPFTSSHTTVPGPKHRVQVRQ
;
A
#
# COMPACT_ATOMS: atom_id res chain seq x y z
N HIS A 1 -5.78 7.22 -3.59
CA HIS A 1 -4.67 8.02 -3.02
C HIS A 1 -5.23 9.29 -2.40
N PRO A 2 -4.68 9.77 -1.27
CA PRO A 2 -5.01 11.11 -0.74
C PRO A 2 -4.84 12.17 -1.84
N ALA A 3 -5.72 13.18 -1.86
CA ALA A 3 -5.68 14.24 -2.88
C ALA A 3 -4.31 14.95 -2.89
N SER A 4 -3.74 15.22 -1.72
CA SER A 4 -2.41 15.80 -1.56
C SER A 4 -1.32 15.01 -2.28
N CYS A 5 -1.36 13.67 -2.22
CA CYS A 5 -0.39 12.82 -2.91
C CYS A 5 -0.54 12.85 -4.43
N LYS A 6 -1.76 13.05 -4.95
CA LYS A 6 -2.02 13.15 -6.39
C LYS A 6 -1.57 14.51 -6.91
N ASP A 7 -1.89 15.57 -6.18
CA ASP A 7 -1.55 16.94 -6.56
C ASP A 7 -0.04 17.20 -6.49
N SER A 8 0.67 16.50 -5.59
CA SER A 8 2.13 16.59 -5.48
C SER A 8 2.89 15.92 -6.62
N ILE A 9 2.23 15.09 -7.45
CA ILE A 9 2.90 14.37 -8.53
C ILE A 9 3.54 15.37 -9.49
N ALA A 10 2.75 16.33 -9.98
CA ALA A 10 3.21 17.35 -10.93
C ALA A 10 4.43 18.11 -10.40
N PHE A 11 4.39 18.54 -9.14
CA PHE A 11 5.51 19.21 -8.47
C PHE A 11 6.75 18.32 -8.40
N SER A 12 6.62 17.09 -7.90
CA SER A 12 7.76 16.19 -7.70
C SER A 12 8.44 15.76 -9.01
N THR A 13 7.69 15.65 -10.10
CA THR A 13 8.20 15.26 -11.42
C THR A 13 8.88 16.42 -12.12
N CYS A 14 8.44 17.65 -11.89
CA CYS A 14 9.00 18.83 -12.53
C CYS A 14 10.13 19.47 -11.69
N LEU A 15 10.88 18.73 -10.87
CA LEU A 15 11.95 19.32 -10.04
C LEU A 15 13.24 19.57 -10.86
N PRO A 16 13.97 20.69 -10.62
CA PRO A 16 15.12 21.07 -11.44
C PRO A 16 16.28 20.08 -11.29
N ARG A 17 16.44 19.47 -10.12
CA ARG A 17 17.48 18.46 -9.83
C ARG A 17 17.48 17.23 -10.75
N ILE A 18 16.41 17.02 -11.52
CA ILE A 18 16.28 15.89 -12.47
C ILE A 18 16.93 16.25 -13.82
N CYS A 19 17.11 17.55 -14.09
CA CYS A 19 17.70 18.07 -15.32
C CYS A 19 19.18 18.40 -15.13
N SER A 20 19.92 18.48 -16.25
CA SER A 20 21.36 18.78 -16.23
C SER A 20 21.65 20.27 -16.05
N ASP A 21 20.78 21.15 -16.56
CA ASP A 21 20.96 22.60 -16.58
C ASP A 21 19.61 23.32 -16.59
N ASP A 22 19.60 24.61 -16.22
CA ASP A 22 18.36 25.39 -16.08
C ASP A 22 17.65 25.63 -17.43
N ALA A 23 18.39 25.66 -18.56
CA ALA A 23 17.80 25.85 -19.89
C ALA A 23 17.06 24.60 -20.36
N THR A 24 17.65 23.40 -20.15
CA THR A 24 16.95 22.14 -20.41
C THR A 24 15.77 21.95 -19.46
N PHE A 25 15.87 22.41 -18.21
CA PHE A 25 14.77 22.35 -17.25
C PHE A 25 13.51 23.05 -17.76
N HIS A 26 13.59 24.30 -18.22
CA HIS A 26 12.40 25.04 -18.69
C HIS A 26 11.70 24.34 -19.85
N THR A 27 12.48 23.78 -20.79
CA THR A 27 11.94 23.03 -21.93
C THR A 27 11.22 21.76 -21.47
N ARG A 28 11.86 20.99 -20.57
CA ARG A 28 11.28 19.74 -20.03
C ARG A 28 10.07 20.00 -19.14
N ALA A 29 10.07 21.08 -18.37
CA ALA A 29 8.93 21.47 -17.53
C ALA A 29 7.69 21.81 -18.38
N ALA A 30 7.88 22.51 -19.51
CA ALA A 30 6.80 22.81 -20.45
C ALA A 30 6.25 21.54 -21.12
N GLU A 31 7.12 20.64 -21.58
CA GLU A 31 6.72 19.33 -22.12
C GLU A 31 5.92 18.53 -21.08
N MET A 32 6.41 18.45 -19.84
CA MET A 32 5.78 17.72 -18.75
C MET A 32 4.42 18.32 -18.36
N SER A 33 4.31 19.65 -18.37
CA SER A 33 3.04 20.35 -18.15
C SER A 33 2.00 19.94 -19.20
N SER A 34 2.36 19.98 -20.49
CA SER A 34 1.47 19.54 -21.57
C SER A 34 1.03 18.08 -21.41
N PHE A 35 1.95 17.22 -20.94
CA PHE A 35 1.65 15.82 -20.67
C PHE A 35 0.62 15.66 -19.55
N PHE A 36 0.78 16.37 -18.42
CA PHE A 36 -0.19 16.32 -17.33
C PHE A 36 -1.58 16.84 -17.75
N LEU A 37 -1.63 17.93 -18.51
CA LEU A 37 -2.89 18.45 -19.05
C LEU A 37 -3.58 17.42 -19.97
N SER A 38 -2.84 16.77 -20.87
CA SER A 38 -3.38 15.73 -21.76
C SER A 38 -3.93 14.50 -21.01
N ARG A 39 -3.39 14.23 -19.81
CA ARG A 39 -3.83 13.15 -18.92
C ARG A 39 -5.03 13.55 -18.05
N GLY A 40 -5.54 14.78 -18.19
CA GLY A 40 -6.69 15.28 -17.43
C GLY A 40 -6.35 15.79 -16.03
N PHE A 41 -5.10 16.17 -15.75
CA PHE A 41 -4.81 16.92 -14.53
C PHE A 41 -5.41 18.34 -14.64
N PRO A 42 -5.98 18.88 -13.54
CA PRO A 42 -6.46 20.27 -13.53
C PRO A 42 -5.32 21.24 -13.80
N SER A 43 -5.53 22.24 -14.66
CA SER A 43 -4.53 23.27 -14.97
C SER A 43 -4.02 23.96 -13.71
N THR A 44 -4.91 24.30 -12.78
CA THR A 44 -4.57 24.93 -11.50
C THR A 44 -3.54 24.16 -10.67
N VAL A 45 -3.53 22.82 -10.76
CA VAL A 45 -2.55 21.98 -10.04
C VAL A 45 -1.20 22.02 -10.75
N VAL A 46 -1.22 22.00 -12.09
CA VAL A 46 -0.02 22.02 -12.94
C VAL A 46 0.65 23.40 -12.87
N ASP A 47 -0.12 24.47 -13.02
CA ASP A 47 0.37 25.85 -12.97
C ASP A 47 1.00 26.15 -11.61
N ARG A 48 0.30 25.79 -10.52
CA ARG A 48 0.85 25.92 -9.16
C ARG A 48 2.14 25.13 -8.98
N ALA A 49 2.25 23.95 -9.57
CA ALA A 49 3.48 23.16 -9.50
C ALA A 49 4.62 23.87 -10.23
N LEU A 50 4.36 24.45 -11.41
CA LEU A 50 5.35 25.23 -12.16
C LEU A 50 5.76 26.49 -11.39
N ASP A 51 4.82 27.25 -10.85
CA ASP A 51 5.09 28.45 -10.05
C ASP A 51 6.01 28.15 -8.86
N CYS A 52 5.80 27.01 -8.21
CA CYS A 52 6.64 26.57 -7.10
C CYS A 52 8.06 26.18 -7.54
N VAL A 53 8.23 25.65 -8.75
CA VAL A 53 9.55 25.16 -9.19
C VAL A 53 10.35 26.20 -9.96
N HIS A 54 9.72 27.07 -10.74
CA HIS A 54 10.40 28.13 -11.49
C HIS A 54 11.44 28.96 -10.71
N PRO A 55 11.23 29.35 -9.43
CA PRO A 55 12.22 30.11 -8.68
C PRO A 55 13.43 29.27 -8.19
N ILE A 56 13.37 27.94 -8.31
CA ILE A 56 14.41 27.04 -7.81
C ILE A 56 15.42 26.79 -8.94
N SER A 57 16.68 27.19 -8.74
CA SER A 57 17.76 26.84 -9.67
C SER A 57 18.24 25.40 -9.48
N CYS A 58 18.78 24.77 -10.52
CA CYS A 58 19.38 23.43 -10.43
C CYS A 58 20.42 23.34 -9.30
N ASN A 59 21.30 24.34 -9.17
CA ASN A 59 22.32 24.36 -8.11
C ASN A 59 21.72 24.42 -6.70
N SER A 60 20.65 25.20 -6.51
CA SER A 60 19.92 25.26 -5.24
C SER A 60 19.16 23.97 -4.94
N ALA A 61 18.70 23.25 -5.97
CA ALA A 61 17.99 21.98 -5.81
C ALA A 61 18.91 20.79 -5.52
N LEU A 62 20.18 20.88 -5.95
CA LEU A 62 21.22 19.87 -5.70
C LEU A 62 21.92 20.05 -4.34
N THR A 63 21.78 21.23 -3.73
CA THR A 63 22.37 21.48 -2.41
C THR A 63 21.57 20.76 -1.34
N PRO A 64 22.20 19.89 -0.53
CA PRO A 64 21.51 19.23 0.57
C PRO A 64 20.98 20.29 1.54
N SER A 65 19.67 20.29 1.79
CA SER A 65 19.12 21.08 2.88
C SER A 65 19.71 20.57 4.19
N PRO A 66 20.05 21.45 5.16
CA PRO A 66 20.40 21.00 6.50
C PRO A 66 19.29 20.06 6.98
N SER A 67 19.66 18.88 7.48
CA SER A 67 18.68 17.91 7.95
C SER A 67 17.73 18.63 8.89
N SER A 68 16.43 18.63 8.56
CA SER A 68 15.43 19.18 9.46
C SER A 68 15.63 18.48 10.79
N GLN A 69 15.97 19.25 11.84
CA GLN A 69 16.08 18.76 13.20
C GLN A 69 14.96 17.77 13.47
N ASN A 70 15.30 16.65 14.13
CA ASN A 70 14.38 15.58 14.51
C ASN A 70 13.00 16.17 14.82
N CYS A 71 12.03 15.90 13.93
CA CYS A 71 10.69 16.41 14.14
C CYS A 71 10.11 15.60 15.30
N ASP A 72 10.07 16.20 16.49
CA ASP A 72 9.56 15.59 17.73
C ASP A 72 8.03 15.34 17.68
N ARG A 73 7.43 15.47 16.49
CA ARG A 73 6.02 15.20 16.24
C ARG A 73 5.79 13.72 16.08
N VAL A 74 4.93 13.17 16.95
CA VAL A 74 4.49 11.80 16.86
C VAL A 74 3.73 11.57 15.55
N PRO A 75 4.05 10.52 14.75
CA PRO A 75 3.31 10.21 13.55
C PRO A 75 2.00 9.50 13.87
N LEU A 76 0.90 9.94 13.24
CA LEU A 76 -0.37 9.21 13.18
C LEU A 76 -0.38 8.39 11.90
N VAL A 77 -0.06 7.10 12.00
CA VAL A 77 -0.03 6.18 10.85
C VAL A 77 -1.41 5.55 10.65
N LEU A 78 -2.05 5.82 9.52
CA LEU A 78 -3.34 5.25 9.14
C LEU A 78 -3.22 4.41 7.88
N THR A 79 -3.91 3.27 7.82
CA THR A 79 -4.03 2.53 6.57
C THR A 79 -4.91 3.30 5.57
N ILE A 80 -4.54 3.33 4.29
CA ILE A 80 -5.31 4.03 3.24
C ILE A 80 -6.67 3.34 3.04
N HIS A 81 -7.73 4.00 3.49
CA HIS A 81 -9.13 3.62 3.29
C HIS A 81 -9.96 4.89 3.09
N PRO A 82 -11.10 4.87 2.36
CA PRO A 82 -11.95 6.05 2.17
C PRO A 82 -12.34 6.78 3.46
N THR A 83 -12.47 6.07 4.58
CA THR A 83 -12.81 6.63 5.89
C THR A 83 -11.62 7.19 6.67
N SER A 84 -10.38 6.87 6.30
CA SER A 84 -9.17 7.27 7.05
C SER A 84 -8.99 8.78 7.11
N LEU A 85 -9.44 9.51 6.08
CA LEU A 85 -9.43 10.97 6.09
C LEU A 85 -10.38 11.56 7.15
N ASN A 86 -11.50 10.90 7.42
CA ASN A 86 -12.42 11.33 8.47
C ASN A 86 -11.83 11.08 9.85
N ILE A 87 -11.16 9.92 10.04
CA ILE A 87 -10.43 9.60 11.27
C ILE A 87 -9.36 10.64 11.55
N GLN A 88 -8.55 10.97 10.54
CA GLN A 88 -7.53 12.03 10.65
C GLN A 88 -8.15 13.36 11.09
N LYS A 89 -9.22 13.81 10.42
CA LYS A 89 -9.90 15.07 10.75
C LYS A 89 -10.42 15.08 12.19
N ILE A 90 -11.08 14.00 12.62
CA ILE A 90 -11.63 13.89 13.98
C ILE A 90 -10.51 14.00 15.00
N ILE A 91 -9.41 13.25 14.84
CA ILE A 91 -8.26 13.27 15.76
C ILE A 91 -7.65 14.68 15.83
N LEU A 92 -7.44 15.34 14.70
CA LEU A 92 -6.86 16.68 14.67
C LEU A 92 -7.80 17.74 15.27
N CYS A 93 -9.11 17.67 15.00
CA CYS A 93 -10.11 18.58 15.58
C CYS A 93 -10.20 18.45 17.10
N HIS A 94 -10.13 17.23 17.61
CA HIS A 94 -10.29 16.90 19.04
C HIS A 94 -8.96 16.81 19.80
N PHE A 95 -7.85 17.14 19.15
CA PHE A 95 -6.52 17.07 19.75
C PHE A 95 -6.39 17.87 21.06
N ARG A 96 -7.20 18.92 21.21
CA ARG A 96 -7.26 19.72 22.45
C ARG A 96 -7.53 18.86 23.68
N HIS A 97 -8.29 17.77 23.60
CA HIS A 97 -8.51 16.90 24.75
C HIS A 97 -7.21 16.27 25.26
N LEU A 98 -6.31 15.87 24.37
CA LEU A 98 -4.97 15.37 24.71
C LEU A 98 -4.06 16.47 25.27
N GLN A 99 -4.34 17.74 24.98
CA GLN A 99 -3.59 18.87 25.55
C GLN A 99 -4.09 19.30 26.93
N HIS A 100 -5.33 18.97 27.30
CA HIS A 100 -5.90 19.33 28.61
C HIS A 100 -5.44 18.39 29.72
N ASP A 101 -5.18 17.13 29.40
CA ASP A 101 -4.65 16.18 30.37
C ASP A 101 -3.12 16.35 30.51
N PRO A 102 -2.60 16.56 31.74
CA PRO A 102 -1.18 16.87 31.96
C PRO A 102 -0.24 15.74 31.55
N THR A 103 -0.69 14.48 31.61
CA THR A 103 0.14 13.32 31.25
C THR A 103 0.28 13.18 29.73
N THR A 104 -0.84 13.27 29.01
CA THR A 104 -0.87 13.15 27.54
C THR A 104 -0.32 14.38 26.84
N LYS A 105 -0.40 15.58 27.44
CA LYS A 105 0.23 16.80 26.92
C LYS A 105 1.75 16.66 26.80
N HIS A 106 2.38 15.97 27.74
CA HIS A 106 3.83 15.72 27.69
C HIS A 106 4.19 14.73 26.56
N ILE A 107 3.34 13.73 26.32
CA ILE A 107 3.55 12.71 25.27
C ILE A 107 3.26 13.30 23.87
N PHE A 108 2.24 14.15 23.76
CA PHE A 108 1.80 14.78 22.51
C PHE A 108 1.87 16.30 22.63
N PRO A 109 3.07 16.90 22.54
CA PRO A 109 3.23 18.35 22.69
C PRO A 109 2.58 19.14 21.55
N SER A 110 2.44 18.53 20.37
CA SER A 110 1.78 19.14 19.21
C SER A 110 0.98 18.10 18.42
N PRO A 111 0.03 18.54 17.56
CA PRO A 111 -0.80 17.62 16.80
C PRO A 111 0.05 16.64 15.98
N PRO A 112 -0.34 15.36 15.95
CA PRO A 112 0.46 14.34 15.29
C PRO A 112 0.53 14.56 13.77
N HIS A 113 1.68 14.23 13.18
CA HIS A 113 1.85 14.28 11.73
C HIS A 113 1.20 13.06 11.08
N SER A 114 0.21 13.26 10.22
CA SER A 114 -0.51 12.14 9.63
C SER A 114 0.27 11.51 8.49
N ALA A 115 0.51 10.21 8.59
CA ALA A 115 1.12 9.39 7.57
C ALA A 115 0.14 8.29 7.14
N PHE A 116 0.20 7.90 5.86
CA PHE A 116 -0.69 6.89 5.30
C PHE A 116 0.11 5.69 4.80
N GLN A 117 -0.19 4.51 5.31
CA GLN A 117 0.38 3.25 4.84
C GLN A 117 -0.57 2.53 3.89
N ARG A 118 -0.02 1.76 2.95
CA ARG A 118 -0.82 0.92 2.05
C ARG A 118 -1.49 -0.18 2.86
N ASP A 119 -2.67 -0.60 2.42
CA ASP A 119 -3.31 -1.79 2.97
C ASP A 119 -2.56 -3.05 2.53
N HIS A 120 -2.77 -4.15 3.25
CA HIS A 120 -2.21 -5.44 2.88
C HIS A 120 -2.75 -5.88 1.52
N SER A 121 -1.84 -6.24 0.61
CA SER A 121 -2.23 -6.84 -0.67
C SER A 121 -2.98 -8.15 -0.40
N LEU A 122 -4.03 -8.43 -1.18
CA LEU A 122 -4.70 -9.74 -1.17
C LEU A 122 -3.74 -10.90 -1.45
N GLN A 123 -2.59 -10.63 -2.08
CA GLN A 123 -1.54 -11.64 -2.25
C GLN A 123 -1.01 -12.15 -0.91
N TYR A 124 -0.94 -11.33 0.13
CA TYR A 124 -0.40 -11.72 1.43
C TYR A 124 -1.21 -12.88 2.07
N PRO A 125 -2.55 -12.81 2.16
CA PRO A 125 -3.35 -13.96 2.63
C PRO A 125 -3.55 -15.06 1.57
N LEU A 126 -3.54 -14.75 0.27
CA LEU A 126 -3.88 -15.75 -0.78
C LEU A 126 -2.70 -16.60 -1.26
N VAL A 127 -1.46 -16.12 -1.14
CA VAL A 127 -0.27 -16.80 -1.71
C VAL A 127 0.28 -17.88 -0.76
N HIS A 128 -0.17 -17.91 0.50
CA HIS A 128 0.07 -19.06 1.37
C HIS A 128 -0.97 -20.15 1.08
N SER A 129 -0.81 -20.89 -0.02
CA SER A 129 -1.43 -22.20 -0.09
C SER A 129 -0.81 -23.05 1.02
N SER A 130 -1.62 -23.56 1.93
CA SER A 130 -1.23 -24.52 2.97
C SER A 130 -0.82 -25.86 2.37
N ILE A 131 0.06 -25.88 1.37
CA ILE A 131 0.71 -27.10 0.93
C ILE A 131 1.81 -27.34 1.95
N THR A 132 1.43 -27.97 3.05
CA THR A 132 2.40 -28.71 3.84
C THR A 132 2.99 -29.73 2.88
N THR A 133 4.21 -29.50 2.41
CA THR A 133 5.06 -30.53 1.81
C THR A 133 5.43 -31.51 2.91
N ASN A 134 4.44 -32.22 3.44
CA ASN A 134 4.68 -33.38 4.25
C ASN A 134 5.11 -34.47 3.26
N SER A 135 6.31 -35.01 3.44
CA SER A 135 6.97 -36.03 2.62
C SER A 135 6.25 -37.39 2.61
N TYR A 136 4.99 -37.41 3.02
CA TYR A 136 4.11 -38.56 2.97
C TYR A 136 3.18 -38.39 1.76
N SER A 137 3.55 -39.00 0.62
CA SER A 137 2.57 -39.23 -0.43
C SER A 137 1.62 -40.31 0.11
N PRO A 138 0.38 -39.98 0.52
CA PRO A 138 -0.54 -41.02 0.95
C PRO A 138 -0.75 -41.98 -0.23
N PRO A 139 -0.87 -43.30 0.01
CA PRO A 139 -1.18 -44.22 -1.08
C PRO A 139 -2.41 -43.75 -1.86
N PRO A 140 -2.53 -44.06 -3.18
CA PRO A 140 -3.73 -43.71 -3.94
C PRO A 140 -4.98 -44.29 -3.27
N GLY A 141 -6.08 -43.53 -3.25
CA GLY A 141 -7.34 -43.96 -2.65
C GLY A 141 -7.94 -42.91 -1.71
N THR A 142 -9.14 -43.21 -1.19
CA THR A 142 -9.81 -42.38 -0.19
C THR A 142 -9.65 -43.02 1.19
N PHE A 143 -9.06 -42.29 2.14
CA PHE A 143 -8.83 -42.77 3.50
C PHE A 143 -9.69 -42.00 4.51
N PRO A 144 -10.19 -42.67 5.56
CA PRO A 144 -10.98 -42.00 6.57
C PRO A 144 -10.14 -40.96 7.33
N CYS A 145 -10.70 -39.78 7.55
CA CYS A 145 -10.02 -38.67 8.23
C CYS A 145 -9.88 -38.85 9.76
N GLN A 146 -10.29 -40.00 10.31
CA GLN A 146 -10.27 -40.37 11.74
C GLN A 146 -11.00 -39.41 12.70
N ARG A 147 -11.83 -38.49 12.18
CA ARG A 147 -12.63 -37.59 13.02
C ARG A 147 -13.93 -38.27 13.49
N LYS A 148 -14.17 -38.27 14.80
CA LYS A 148 -15.33 -38.92 15.44
C LYS A 148 -16.72 -38.46 14.95
N ARG A 149 -16.84 -37.26 14.37
CA ARG A 149 -18.11 -36.68 13.89
C ARG A 149 -18.21 -36.61 12.35
N CYS A 150 -17.33 -37.28 11.61
CA CYS A 150 -17.38 -37.22 10.15
C CYS A 150 -18.45 -38.17 9.61
N ASN A 151 -19.51 -37.62 9.02
CA ASN A 151 -20.61 -38.39 8.41
C ASN A 151 -20.24 -39.00 7.05
N THR A 152 -19.11 -38.60 6.47
CA THR A 152 -18.67 -39.03 5.13
C THR A 152 -17.77 -40.27 5.20
N CYS A 153 -16.94 -40.40 6.24
CA CYS A 153 -16.02 -41.54 6.44
C CYS A 153 -16.70 -42.93 6.49
N PRO A 154 -17.92 -43.10 7.01
CA PRO A 154 -18.62 -44.39 6.94
C PRO A 154 -18.86 -44.90 5.51
N PHE A 155 -18.89 -44.00 4.53
CA PHE A 155 -19.14 -44.31 3.12
C PHE A 155 -17.87 -44.30 2.25
N THR A 156 -16.70 -44.06 2.85
CA THR A 156 -15.42 -44.06 2.11
C THR A 156 -14.84 -45.47 2.06
N SER A 157 -14.39 -45.87 0.88
CA SER A 157 -13.66 -47.12 0.66
C SER A 157 -12.24 -46.83 0.21
N SER A 158 -11.28 -47.55 0.78
CA SER A 158 -9.86 -47.46 0.45
C SER A 158 -9.47 -48.30 -0.79
N HIS A 159 -10.44 -48.86 -1.51
CA HIS A 159 -10.16 -49.64 -2.71
C HIS A 159 -9.69 -48.72 -3.85
N THR A 160 -8.52 -49.02 -4.40
CA THR A 160 -7.96 -48.35 -5.58
C THR A 160 -8.50 -48.88 -6.89
N THR A 161 -9.33 -49.93 -6.84
CA THR A 161 -9.90 -50.57 -8.02
C THR A 161 -11.41 -50.58 -7.92
N VAL A 162 -12.08 -49.89 -8.84
CA VAL A 162 -13.54 -49.87 -8.93
C VAL A 162 -13.97 -50.88 -10.01
N PRO A 163 -14.68 -51.97 -9.65
CA PRO A 163 -15.19 -52.92 -10.62
C PRO A 163 -16.45 -52.36 -11.28
N GLY A 164 -16.47 -52.34 -12.61
CA GLY A 164 -17.67 -52.14 -13.42
C GLY A 164 -18.13 -53.45 -14.09
N PRO A 165 -19.31 -53.45 -14.74
CA PRO A 165 -19.91 -54.67 -15.31
C PRO A 165 -19.06 -55.36 -16.39
N LYS A 166 -18.11 -54.64 -17.02
CA LYS A 166 -17.26 -55.15 -18.11
C LYS A 166 -15.77 -54.81 -17.99
N HIS A 167 -15.38 -53.96 -17.04
CA HIS A 167 -13.99 -53.53 -16.88
C HIS A 167 -13.72 -53.08 -15.43
N ARG A 168 -12.44 -53.07 -15.04
CA ARG A 168 -12.00 -52.57 -13.73
C ARG A 168 -11.16 -51.31 -13.95
N VAL A 169 -11.48 -50.24 -13.22
CA VAL A 169 -10.74 -48.98 -13.27
C VAL A 169 -9.81 -48.91 -12.07
N GLN A 170 -8.51 -48.73 -12.31
CA GLN A 170 -7.53 -48.50 -11.25
C GLN A 170 -7.21 -47.02 -11.12
N VAL A 171 -7.37 -46.49 -9.91
CA VAL A 171 -7.00 -45.12 -9.56
C VAL A 171 -5.49 -45.09 -9.30
N ARG A 172 -4.74 -44.40 -10.17
CA ARG A 172 -3.30 -44.13 -10.04
C ARG A 172 -3.08 -42.67 -9.63
N GLN A 173 -1.97 -42.38 -8.94
CA GLN A 173 -1.56 -41.01 -8.63
C GLN A 173 -1.12 -40.26 -9.89
#